data_AF-A0A7S0HJF2-F1
#
_entry.id   AF-A0A7S0HJF2-F1
#
_cell.length_a   1.000
_cell.length_b   1.000
_cell.length_c   1.000
_cell.angle_alpha   90.00
_cell.angle_beta   90.00
_cell.angle_gamma   90.00
#
_symmetry.space_group_name_H-M   'P 1'
#
loop_
_entity.id
_entity.type
_entity.pdbx_description
1 polymer ?
#
loop_
_entity_poly.entity_id
_entity_poly.type
_entity_poly.pdbx_seq_one_letter_code
_entity_poly.pdbx_strand_id
1 'polypeptide(L)'
;TVSHYTDRVDAHGMHEAPAKRRQAQLRELHALLSGLLLACDYEQGQAALESHAYSDYSSFFQGLFEVTRRWKIMNPEKLRGVYGKLVYLLQDANQPEVQEELGFSAVTPVRTVHAKLEECGALD
;
A
#
# COMPACT_ATOMS: atom_id res chain seq x y z
N THR A 1 18.17 2.69 -2.70
CA THR A 1 16.81 2.84 -2.14
C THR A 1 15.99 1.65 -2.61
N VAL A 2 15.24 0.97 -1.74
CA VAL A 2 14.57 -0.30 -2.10
C VAL A 2 13.36 -0.09 -3.04
N SER A 3 12.75 1.10 -3.04
CA SER A 3 11.67 1.48 -3.98
C SER A 3 11.96 2.80 -4.71
N HIS A 4 11.77 2.76 -6.02
CA HIS A 4 11.87 3.89 -6.96
C HIS A 4 10.50 4.31 -7.51
N TYR A 5 9.42 4.05 -6.76
CA TYR A 5 8.03 4.29 -7.18
C TYR A 5 7.81 5.68 -7.78
N THR A 6 8.11 6.74 -7.02
CA THR A 6 7.93 8.13 -7.44
C THR A 6 8.79 8.47 -8.66
N ASP A 7 9.98 7.88 -8.76
CA ASP A 7 10.89 8.12 -9.88
C ASP A 7 10.29 7.51 -11.17
N ARG A 8 9.62 6.36 -11.07
CA ARG A 8 9.03 5.64 -12.21
C ARG A 8 7.65 6.14 -12.61
N VAL A 9 6.81 6.50 -11.64
CA VAL A 9 5.43 6.92 -11.87
C VAL A 9 5.35 8.42 -12.10
N ASP A 10 5.94 9.22 -11.22
CA ASP A 10 5.76 10.68 -11.25
C ASP A 10 6.73 11.36 -12.22
N ALA A 11 8.01 10.97 -12.24
CA ALA A 11 9.00 11.65 -13.10
C ALA A 11 8.88 11.26 -14.58
N HIS A 12 8.60 9.98 -14.87
CA HIS A 12 8.48 9.50 -16.26
C HIS A 12 7.04 9.55 -16.78
N GLY A 13 6.03 9.37 -15.93
CA GLY A 13 4.62 9.30 -16.34
C GLY A 13 3.91 10.64 -16.51
N MET A 14 4.48 11.76 -16.03
CA MET A 14 3.78 13.07 -16.05
C MET A 14 3.49 13.60 -17.45
N HIS A 15 4.31 13.22 -18.44
CA HIS A 15 4.15 13.61 -19.84
C HIS A 15 3.46 12.54 -20.71
N GLU A 16 3.10 11.40 -20.11
CA GLU A 16 2.45 10.31 -20.83
C GLU A 16 0.93 10.47 -20.85
N ALA A 17 0.29 9.76 -21.78
CA ALA A 17 -1.16 9.65 -21.82
C ALA A 17 -1.67 9.04 -20.49
N PRO A 18 -2.85 9.48 -19.97
CA PRO A 18 -3.38 9.00 -18.70
C PRO A 18 -3.45 7.47 -18.55
N ALA A 19 -3.76 6.77 -19.64
CA ALA A 19 -3.81 5.31 -19.67
C ALA A 19 -2.43 4.64 -19.46
N LYS A 20 -1.37 5.20 -20.04
CA LYS A 20 -0.01 4.68 -19.86
C LYS A 20 0.49 4.89 -18.43
N ARG A 21 0.20 6.08 -17.87
CA ARG A 21 0.48 6.37 -16.46
C ARG A 21 -0.24 5.40 -15.52
N ARG A 22 -1.52 5.10 -15.78
CA ARG A 22 -2.29 4.12 -15.01
C ARG A 22 -1.64 2.73 -15.06
N GLN A 23 -1.28 2.27 -16.25
CA GLN A 23 -0.58 0.99 -16.41
C GLN A 23 0.76 0.96 -15.65
N ALA A 24 1.48 2.08 -15.61
CA ALA A 24 2.71 2.20 -14.82
C ALA A 24 2.45 2.11 -13.31
N GLN A 25 1.40 2.77 -12.80
CA GLN A 25 1.00 2.70 -11.39
C GLN A 25 0.67 1.25 -10.98
N LEU A 26 -0.15 0.57 -11.77
CA LEU A 26 -0.55 -0.83 -11.51
C LEU A 26 0.63 -1.77 -11.53
N ARG A 27 1.54 -1.62 -12.51
CA ARG A 27 2.76 -2.43 -12.59
C ARG A 27 3.64 -2.26 -11.35
N GLU A 28 3.85 -1.04 -10.89
CA GLU A 28 4.66 -0.79 -9.69
C GLU A 28 3.95 -1.25 -8.41
N LEU A 29 2.62 -1.13 -8.34
CA LEU A 29 1.81 -1.68 -7.24
C LEU A 29 1.92 -3.21 -7.18
N HIS A 30 1.73 -3.91 -8.30
CA HIS A 30 1.86 -5.37 -8.37
C HIS A 30 3.26 -5.84 -7.96
N ALA A 31 4.30 -5.17 -8.45
CA ALA A 31 5.68 -5.48 -8.09
C ALA A 31 5.93 -5.31 -6.58
N LEU A 32 5.39 -4.24 -5.98
CA LEU A 32 5.53 -3.98 -4.55
C LEU A 32 4.73 -4.97 -3.69
N LEU A 33 3.46 -5.20 -4.01
CA LEU A 33 2.60 -6.12 -3.26
C LEU A 33 3.14 -7.55 -3.30
N SER A 34 3.54 -8.02 -4.48
CA SER A 34 4.17 -9.34 -4.64
C SER A 34 5.50 -9.41 -3.87
N GLY A 35 6.34 -8.37 -3.96
CA GLY A 35 7.62 -8.32 -3.25
C GLY A 35 7.46 -8.32 -1.72
N LEU A 36 6.44 -7.63 -1.19
CA LEU A 36 6.13 -7.62 0.24
C LEU A 36 5.66 -8.99 0.72
N LEU A 37 4.75 -9.64 -0.03
CA LEU A 37 4.24 -10.95 0.34
C LEU A 37 5.35 -11.99 0.26
N LEU A 38 6.14 -12.00 -0.83
CA LEU A 38 7.28 -12.91 -1.02
C LEU A 38 8.35 -12.79 0.08
N ALA A 39 8.58 -11.58 0.59
CA ALA A 39 9.54 -11.35 1.68
C ALA A 39 9.04 -11.88 3.03
N CYS A 40 7.72 -12.05 3.21
CA CYS A 40 7.12 -12.56 4.44
C CYS A 40 6.78 -14.05 4.35
N ASP A 41 6.31 -14.51 3.19
CA ASP A 41 5.94 -15.89 2.89
C ASP A 41 6.23 -16.18 1.42
N TYR A 42 7.19 -17.08 1.18
CA TYR A 42 7.65 -17.39 -0.17
C TYR A 42 6.57 -18.07 -1.02
N GLU A 43 5.80 -19.01 -0.45
CA GLU A 43 4.80 -19.78 -1.20
C GLU A 43 3.62 -18.89 -1.58
N GLN A 44 3.09 -18.13 -0.61
CA GLN A 44 2.01 -17.19 -0.86
C GLN A 44 2.45 -16.07 -1.82
N GLY A 45 3.70 -15.59 -1.68
CA GLY A 45 4.28 -14.60 -2.57
C GLY A 45 4.40 -15.05 -4.02
N GLN A 46 4.84 -16.29 -4.27
CA GLN A 46 4.87 -16.86 -5.61
C GLN A 46 3.47 -16.99 -6.21
N ALA A 47 2.50 -17.50 -5.44
CA ALA A 47 1.12 -17.63 -5.89
C ALA A 47 0.48 -16.27 -6.26
N ALA A 48 0.74 -15.22 -5.47
CA ALA A 48 0.24 -13.87 -5.75
C ALA A 48 0.93 -13.22 -6.96
N LEU A 49 2.20 -13.53 -7.23
CA LEU A 49 2.94 -13.04 -8.40
C LEU A 49 2.33 -13.59 -9.70
N GLU A 50 1.87 -14.84 -9.70
CA GLU A 50 1.26 -15.48 -10.87
C GLU A 50 -0.21 -15.10 -11.06
N SER A 51 -0.99 -15.06 -9.98
CA SER A 51 -2.45 -14.87 -10.04
C SER A 51 -2.89 -13.41 -9.98
N HIS A 52 -2.08 -12.52 -9.41
CA HIS A 52 -2.46 -11.14 -9.04
C HIS A 52 -3.73 -11.05 -8.15
N ALA A 53 -4.10 -12.14 -7.46
CA ALA A 53 -5.25 -12.20 -6.57
C ALA A 53 -4.94 -11.59 -5.18
N TYR A 54 -4.58 -10.30 -5.15
CA TYR A 54 -4.17 -9.64 -3.90
C TYR A 54 -5.29 -9.46 -2.88
N SER A 55 -6.55 -9.52 -3.32
CA SER A 55 -7.75 -9.46 -2.47
C SER A 55 -7.73 -10.48 -1.34
N ASP A 56 -7.18 -11.67 -1.61
CA ASP A 56 -7.09 -12.79 -0.65
C ASP A 56 -6.15 -12.45 0.52
N TYR A 57 -5.23 -11.52 0.31
CA TYR A 57 -4.24 -11.03 1.27
C TYR A 57 -4.56 -9.63 1.78
N SER A 58 -5.77 -9.13 1.53
CA SER A 58 -6.19 -7.76 1.90
C SER A 58 -5.92 -7.42 3.37
N SER A 59 -6.25 -8.32 4.29
CA SER A 59 -6.02 -8.13 5.73
C SER A 59 -4.53 -8.00 6.07
N PHE A 60 -3.67 -8.75 5.39
CA PHE A 60 -2.22 -8.66 5.56
C PHE A 60 -1.70 -7.30 5.11
N PHE A 61 -2.04 -6.87 3.89
CA PHE A 61 -1.59 -5.59 3.35
C PHE A 61 -2.13 -4.40 4.15
N GLN A 62 -3.41 -4.41 4.51
CA GLN A 62 -4.02 -3.36 5.33
C GLN A 62 -3.34 -3.26 6.69
N GLY A 63 -3.09 -4.39 7.36
CA GLY A 63 -2.37 -4.42 8.63
C GLY A 63 -0.94 -3.90 8.51
N LEU A 64 -0.21 -4.33 7.48
CA LEU A 64 1.17 -3.88 7.22
C LEU A 64 1.25 -2.37 7.00
N PHE A 65 0.39 -1.82 6.14
CA PHE A 65 0.37 -0.39 5.84
C PHE A 65 -0.13 0.45 7.01
N GLU A 66 -1.14 -0.01 7.75
CA GLU A 66 -1.62 0.65 8.97
C GLU A 66 -0.51 0.73 10.02
N VAL A 67 0.14 -0.39 10.33
CA VAL A 67 1.21 -0.46 11.33
C VAL A 67 2.36 0.47 10.93
N THR A 68 2.75 0.47 9.66
CA THR A 68 3.81 1.34 9.15
C THR A 68 3.45 2.82 9.32
N ARG A 69 2.22 3.21 8.96
CA ARG A 69 1.72 4.58 9.14
C ARG A 69 1.67 4.98 10.61
N ARG A 70 1.13 4.12 11.49
CA ARG A 70 1.05 4.37 12.94
C ARG A 70 2.43 4.48 13.57
N TRP A 71 3.35 3.59 13.22
CA TRP A 71 4.74 3.65 13.69
C TRP A 71 5.41 4.94 13.23
N LYS A 72 5.19 5.36 11.98
CA LYS A 72 5.72 6.63 11.48
C LYS A 72 5.15 7.84 12.21
N ILE A 73 3.85 7.86 12.54
CA ILE A 73 3.22 8.92 13.34
C ILE A 73 3.92 9.05 14.70
N MET A 74 4.24 7.92 15.35
CA MET A 74 4.94 7.90 16.63
C MET A 74 6.44 8.20 16.54
N ASN A 75 7.05 8.07 15.35
CA ASN A 75 8.50 8.22 15.12
C ASN A 75 8.77 9.17 13.93
N PRO A 76 8.45 10.47 14.06
CA PRO A 76 8.46 11.43 12.95
C PRO A 76 9.85 11.63 12.32
N GLU A 77 10.93 11.32 13.02
CA GLU A 77 12.31 11.43 12.56
C GLU A 77 12.80 10.25 11.70
N LYS A 78 12.07 9.13 11.69
CA LYS A 78 12.43 7.92 10.93
C LYS A 78 11.83 7.91 9.52
N LEU A 79 12.34 7.07 8.62
CA LEU A 79 11.80 6.88 7.25
C LEU A 79 11.67 8.17 6.40
N ARG A 80 12.47 9.23 6.67
CA ARG A 80 12.33 10.56 6.02
C ARG A 80 12.25 10.53 4.49
N GLY A 81 13.00 9.64 3.83
CA GLY A 81 13.02 9.55 2.37
C GLY A 81 12.07 8.51 1.75
N VAL A 82 11.57 7.56 2.53
CA VAL A 82 10.81 6.41 2.00
C VAL A 82 9.33 6.46 2.36
N TYR A 83 8.96 7.10 3.47
CA TYR A 83 7.56 7.22 3.86
C TYR A 83 6.74 8.06 2.88
N GLY A 84 7.30 9.14 2.34
CA GLY A 84 6.64 9.91 1.29
C GLY A 84 6.30 9.07 0.06
N LYS A 85 7.23 8.20 -0.37
CA LYS A 85 7.01 7.27 -1.49
C LYS A 85 5.88 6.28 -1.18
N LEU A 86 5.82 5.77 0.05
CA LEU A 86 4.70 4.93 0.50
C LEU A 86 3.37 5.68 0.44
N VAL A 87 3.33 6.94 0.89
CA VAL A 87 2.11 7.75 0.87
C VAL A 87 1.62 7.97 -0.57
N TYR A 88 2.51 8.32 -1.51
CA TYR A 88 2.14 8.45 -2.93
C TYR A 88 1.61 7.15 -3.52
N LEU A 89 2.26 6.02 -3.20
CA LEU A 89 1.79 4.71 -3.62
C LEU A 89 0.38 4.39 -3.07
N LEU A 90 0.13 4.67 -1.79
CA LEU A 90 -1.18 4.44 -1.17
C LEU A 90 -2.26 5.40 -1.68
N GLN A 91 -1.88 6.61 -2.11
CA GLN A 91 -2.79 7.54 -2.77
C GLN A 91 -3.23 6.99 -4.12
N ASP A 92 -2.30 6.48 -4.92
CA ASP A 92 -2.61 5.88 -6.21
C ASP A 92 -3.42 4.58 -6.07
N ALA A 93 -3.09 3.74 -5.08
CA ALA A 93 -3.84 2.51 -4.77
C ALA A 93 -5.31 2.78 -4.35
N ASN A 94 -5.63 3.98 -3.87
CA ASN A 94 -6.97 4.39 -3.48
C ASN A 94 -7.74 5.10 -4.61
N GLN A 95 -7.16 5.26 -5.81
CA GLN A 95 -7.92 5.74 -6.96
C GLN A 95 -8.98 4.68 -7.33
N PRO A 96 -10.24 5.05 -7.58
CA PRO A 96 -11.32 4.08 -7.77
C PRO A 96 -11.00 2.99 -8.80
N GLU A 97 -10.44 3.38 -9.94
CA GLU A 97 -10.11 2.44 -11.02
C GLU A 97 -8.95 1.50 -10.67
N VAL A 98 -7.97 1.98 -9.88
CA VAL A 98 -6.85 1.16 -9.42
C VAL A 98 -7.31 0.21 -8.31
N GLN A 99 -8.15 0.70 -7.40
CA GLN A 99 -8.71 -0.10 -6.32
C GLN A 99 -9.62 -1.21 -6.86
N GLU A 100 -10.41 -0.93 -7.90
CA GLU A 100 -11.22 -1.92 -8.60
C GLU A 100 -10.35 -3.03 -9.21
N GLU A 101 -9.23 -2.68 -9.85
CA GLU A 101 -8.30 -3.66 -10.42
C GLU A 101 -7.57 -4.49 -9.34
N LEU A 102 -7.19 -3.87 -8.23
CA LEU A 102 -6.57 -4.58 -7.10
C LEU A 102 -7.56 -5.49 -6.36
N GLY A 103 -8.86 -5.21 -6.43
CA GLY A 103 -9.92 -5.97 -5.75
C GLY A 103 -10.00 -5.74 -4.23
N PHE A 104 -9.26 -4.79 -3.67
CA PHE A 104 -9.32 -4.42 -2.25
C PHE A 104 -8.81 -3.01 -2.00
N SER A 105 -9.14 -2.43 -0.84
CA SER A 105 -8.50 -1.18 -0.38
C SER A 105 -7.23 -1.46 0.39
N ALA A 106 -6.11 -0.87 -0.03
CA ALA A 106 -4.84 -0.94 0.69
C ALA A 106 -4.81 -0.10 1.99
N VAL A 107 -5.81 0.76 2.22
CA VAL A 107 -5.80 1.73 3.31
C VAL A 107 -6.97 1.46 4.26
N THR A 108 -6.63 1.25 5.53
CA THR A 108 -7.59 1.21 6.64
C THR A 108 -7.31 2.37 7.61
N PRO A 109 -8.31 2.80 8.42
CA PRO A 109 -8.08 3.77 9.49
C PRO A 109 -6.96 3.33 10.44
N VAL A 110 -6.20 4.29 10.95
CA VAL A 110 -5.17 4.03 11.97
C VAL A 110 -5.85 3.63 13.27
N ARG A 111 -5.34 2.58 13.92
CA ARG A 111 -5.86 2.11 15.20
C ARG A 111 -5.52 3.12 16.29
N THR A 112 -6.54 3.59 17.00
CA THR A 112 -6.40 4.53 18.11
C THR A 112 -6.92 3.92 19.41
N VAL A 113 -6.49 4.48 20.54
CA VAL A 113 -7.03 4.10 21.86
C VAL A 113 -8.53 4.38 21.91
N HIS A 114 -8.97 5.54 21.41
CA HIS A 114 -10.40 5.89 21.33
C HIS A 114 -11.21 4.84 20.57
N ALA A 115 -10.82 4.50 19.33
CA ALA A 115 -11.53 3.49 18.54
C ALA A 115 -11.56 2.14 19.27
N LYS A 116 -10.49 1.80 20.01
CA LYS A 116 -10.47 0.56 20.79
C LYS A 116 -11.41 0.59 22.00
N LEU A 117 -11.52 1.72 22.69
CA LEU A 117 -12.46 1.88 23.80
C LEU A 117 -13.91 1.82 23.30
N GLU A 118 -14.19 2.43 22.15
CA GLU A 118 -15.49 2.36 21.47
C GLU A 118 -15.88 0.91 21.14
N GLU A 119 -14.98 0.17 20.49
CA GLU A 119 -15.19 -1.26 20.18
C GLU A 119 -15.49 -2.12 21.42
N CYS A 120 -14.94 -1.73 22.58
CA CYS A 120 -15.10 -2.46 23.84
C CYS A 120 -16.26 -1.95 24.70
N GLY A 121 -17.01 -0.93 24.26
CA GLY A 121 -18.07 -0.31 25.05
C GLY A 121 -17.55 0.39 26.32
N ALA A 122 -16.32 0.89 26.28
CA ALA A 122 -15.60 1.53 27.39
C ALA A 122 -15.37 3.03 27.14
N LEU A 123 -16.22 3.66 26.32
CA LEU A 123 -16.33 5.11 26.23
C LEU A 123 -17.32 5.54 27.32
N ASP A 124 -16.80 6.10 28.41
CA ASP A 124 -17.61 6.69 29.48
C ASP A 124 -18.30 7.99 29.03
#